data_AF-A0AA94WQU0-F1
#
_entry.id   AF-A0AA94WQU0-F1
#
_cell.length_a   1.000
_cell.length_b   1.000
_cell.length_c   1.000
_cell.angle_alpha   90.00
_cell.angle_beta   90.00
_cell.angle_gamma   90.00
#
_symmetry.space_group_name_H-M   'P 1'
#
loop_
_entity.id
_entity.type
_entity.pdbx_description
1 polymer ?
#
loop_
_entity_poly.entity_id
_entity_poly.type
_entity_poly.pdbx_seq_one_letter_code
_entity_poly.pdbx_strand_id
1 'polypeptide(L)'
;MIILMWSELLMSEIQFAFVDEFGNYGFDFEKDDVSTHFIIVAILVKESNKEILEGKVENIRQKFFQAGEMKSSKIKNNHKRRSLILNELNGLPFHIFAYVIDKRKISENAGIRYKRTFFKFLNRLLYDDLFRTFEQLNLEADEYGNKEFMEGFKRYVNQKSIPDLFNNSSFGFNNSKSSILVQLADLLAGTIAKGFDKKQLTDEFQIFNKILEKHIIRLEYWPKDYKNFLVNPQKNENNRPFDEVILKQAVNLALQYIDKTGNIKDIEEKDRIDFLKFLLFKVYQNHNEYIYAHEILDNLNAIRNYKINEHYFRSNIVSKLRDKGLLIASSNKGYKLPTCIEDLYDFVNLTSLNIHPMIQRITKCRDQILLATNNEIDILDKEEYEDIKKIVDLSKGLG
;
A
#
# COMPACT_ATOMS: atom_id res chain seq x y z
N MET A 1 -32.69 27.32 -4.49
CA MET A 1 -31.76 27.32 -5.63
C MET A 1 -30.29 27.21 -5.22
N ILE A 2 -29.88 27.73 -4.05
CA ILE A 2 -28.49 27.58 -3.54
C ILE A 2 -28.23 26.19 -2.92
N ILE A 3 -29.25 25.53 -2.34
CA ILE A 3 -29.11 24.18 -1.75
C ILE A 3 -28.89 23.09 -2.84
N LEU A 4 -29.37 23.30 -4.07
CA LEU A 4 -29.13 22.38 -5.19
C LEU A 4 -27.72 22.52 -5.79
N MET A 5 -27.15 23.74 -5.80
CA MET A 5 -25.78 23.99 -6.28
C MET A 5 -24.68 23.40 -5.38
N TRP A 6 -24.97 23.12 -4.10
CA TRP A 6 -24.01 22.44 -3.22
C TRP A 6 -24.08 20.91 -3.32
N SER A 7 -25.16 20.35 -3.88
CA SER A 7 -25.28 18.91 -4.11
C SER A 7 -24.54 18.44 -5.38
N GLU A 8 -24.31 19.35 -6.34
CA GLU A 8 -23.55 19.06 -7.57
C GLU A 8 -22.01 19.10 -7.36
N LEU A 9 -21.53 19.61 -6.22
CA LEU A 9 -20.10 19.90 -5.99
C LEU A 9 -19.34 18.83 -5.18
N LEU A 10 -19.96 17.68 -4.88
CA LEU A 10 -19.32 16.52 -4.28
C LEU A 10 -19.85 15.20 -4.88
N MET A 11 -20.11 15.17 -6.20
CA MET A 11 -20.12 13.89 -6.90
C MET A 11 -18.67 13.41 -6.99
N SER A 12 -18.35 12.34 -6.25
CA SER A 12 -17.08 11.64 -6.35
C SER A 12 -16.79 11.34 -7.82
N GLU A 13 -15.61 11.70 -8.30
CA GLU A 13 -15.20 11.34 -9.66
C GLU A 13 -15.06 9.81 -9.78
N ILE A 14 -15.61 9.24 -10.85
CA ILE A 14 -15.57 7.79 -11.04
C ILE A 14 -14.12 7.34 -11.23
N GLN A 15 -13.71 6.35 -10.43
CA GLN A 15 -12.41 5.70 -10.60
C GLN A 15 -12.55 4.54 -11.60
N PHE A 16 -11.66 4.45 -12.58
CA PHE A 16 -11.53 3.28 -13.44
C PHE A 16 -10.35 2.42 -13.01
N ALA A 17 -10.51 1.10 -13.09
CA ALA A 17 -9.48 0.10 -12.85
C ALA A 17 -9.43 -0.93 -13.99
N PHE A 18 -8.31 -1.00 -14.70
CA PHE A 18 -8.10 -1.98 -15.77
C PHE A 18 -7.14 -3.06 -15.29
N VAL A 19 -7.58 -4.32 -15.27
CA VAL A 19 -6.87 -5.41 -14.63
C VAL A 19 -6.43 -6.46 -15.63
N ASP A 20 -5.16 -6.87 -15.50
CA ASP A 20 -4.63 -8.07 -16.14
C ASP A 20 -3.60 -8.77 -15.22
N GLU A 21 -3.20 -9.96 -15.60
CA GLU A 21 -2.47 -10.89 -14.76
C GLU A 21 -1.29 -11.57 -15.48
N PHE A 22 -0.23 -11.81 -14.72
CA PHE A 22 0.88 -12.66 -15.12
C PHE A 22 0.86 -13.97 -14.32
N GLY A 23 1.20 -15.05 -15.02
CA GLY A 23 1.37 -16.37 -14.43
C GLY A 23 0.20 -17.30 -14.72
N ASN A 24 0.35 -18.57 -14.35
CA ASN A 24 -0.63 -19.59 -14.66
C ASN A 24 -1.03 -20.42 -13.43
N TYR A 25 -2.08 -21.21 -13.58
CA TYR A 25 -2.40 -22.25 -12.63
C TYR A 25 -1.40 -23.41 -12.76
N GLY A 26 -0.84 -23.82 -11.63
CA GLY A 26 0.11 -24.92 -11.51
C GLY A 26 1.01 -24.75 -10.28
N PHE A 27 1.33 -25.86 -9.63
CA PHE A 27 2.17 -25.92 -8.42
C PHE A 27 3.42 -26.79 -8.60
N ASP A 28 3.61 -27.36 -9.79
CA ASP A 28 4.80 -28.10 -10.17
C ASP A 28 5.83 -27.15 -10.76
N PHE A 29 6.61 -26.51 -9.88
CA PHE A 29 7.53 -25.44 -10.26
C PHE A 29 8.79 -25.91 -11.02
N GLU A 30 9.00 -27.22 -11.12
CA GLU A 30 10.09 -27.81 -11.90
C GLU A 30 9.77 -27.84 -13.41
N LYS A 31 8.48 -27.83 -13.79
CA LYS A 31 8.07 -27.76 -15.20
C LYS A 31 8.25 -26.37 -15.76
N ASP A 32 8.89 -26.21 -16.92
CA ASP A 32 9.21 -24.92 -17.54
C ASP A 32 8.01 -23.99 -17.77
N ASP A 33 6.82 -24.52 -18.01
CA ASP A 33 5.62 -23.74 -18.25
C ASP A 33 4.95 -23.21 -16.99
N VAL A 34 5.27 -23.71 -15.79
CA VAL A 34 4.62 -23.30 -14.54
C VAL A 34 5.32 -22.10 -13.92
N SER A 35 4.62 -20.98 -13.75
CA SER A 35 5.18 -19.81 -13.05
C SER A 35 5.34 -20.12 -11.56
N THR A 36 6.30 -19.49 -10.90
CA THR A 36 6.42 -19.49 -9.42
C THR A 36 5.51 -18.45 -8.79
N HIS A 37 5.24 -17.36 -9.49
CA HIS A 37 4.39 -16.28 -9.02
C HIS A 37 3.13 -16.13 -9.88
N PHE A 38 2.08 -15.59 -9.25
CA PHE A 38 0.90 -15.06 -9.92
C PHE A 38 0.82 -13.58 -9.59
N ILE A 39 0.78 -12.71 -10.58
CA ILE A 39 0.86 -11.26 -10.35
C ILE A 39 -0.34 -10.61 -11.00
N ILE A 40 -1.12 -9.87 -10.22
CA ILE A 40 -2.33 -9.20 -10.71
C ILE A 40 -2.05 -7.71 -10.66
N VAL A 41 -2.28 -7.00 -11.76
CA VAL A 41 -2.01 -5.58 -11.88
C VAL A 41 -3.27 -4.85 -12.30
N ALA A 42 -3.62 -3.80 -11.56
CA ALA A 42 -4.66 -2.84 -11.89
C ALA A 42 -4.06 -1.48 -12.24
N ILE A 43 -4.45 -0.95 -13.39
CA ILE A 43 -4.21 0.43 -13.80
C ILE A 43 -5.36 1.30 -13.34
N LEU A 44 -5.08 2.20 -12.41
CA LEU A 44 -6.03 3.12 -11.83
C LEU A 44 -5.94 4.48 -12.53
N VAL A 45 -7.07 4.95 -13.06
CA VAL A 45 -7.19 6.28 -13.68
C VAL A 45 -8.54 6.91 -13.34
N LYS A 46 -8.54 8.20 -13.05
CA LYS A 46 -9.76 8.99 -12.81
C LYS A 46 -10.49 9.24 -14.13
N GLU A 47 -11.81 9.34 -14.11
CA GLU A 47 -12.64 9.57 -15.31
C GLU A 47 -12.13 10.73 -16.18
N SER A 48 -11.79 11.89 -15.59
CA SER A 48 -11.26 13.06 -16.31
C SER A 48 -9.97 12.81 -17.07
N ASN A 49 -9.19 11.81 -16.65
CA ASN A 49 -7.88 11.50 -17.23
C ASN A 49 -7.91 10.28 -18.16
N LYS A 50 -9.03 9.54 -18.23
CA LYS A 50 -9.13 8.27 -18.95
C LYS A 50 -8.83 8.44 -20.45
N GLU A 51 -9.53 9.34 -21.13
CA GLU A 51 -9.36 9.55 -22.59
C GLU A 51 -7.95 10.03 -22.94
N ILE A 52 -7.39 10.93 -22.12
CA ILE A 52 -6.02 11.45 -22.28
C ILE A 52 -5.02 10.30 -22.14
N LEU A 53 -5.21 9.44 -21.14
CA LEU A 53 -4.35 8.28 -20.93
C LEU A 53 -4.46 7.30 -22.09
N GLU A 54 -5.68 6.95 -22.54
CA GLU A 54 -5.92 6.05 -23.67
C GLU A 54 -5.20 6.54 -24.93
N GLY A 55 -5.34 7.82 -25.28
CA GLY A 55 -4.67 8.40 -26.45
C GLY A 55 -3.14 8.37 -26.34
N LYS A 56 -2.58 8.67 -25.16
CA LYS A 56 -1.12 8.62 -24.96
C LYS A 56 -0.57 7.20 -24.98
N VAL A 57 -1.26 6.23 -24.38
CA VAL A 57 -0.85 4.82 -24.39
C VAL A 57 -0.99 4.23 -25.79
N GLU A 58 -2.00 4.62 -26.56
CA GLU A 58 -2.15 4.20 -27.95
C GLU A 58 -1.01 4.71 -28.84
N ASN A 59 -0.55 5.95 -28.64
CA ASN A 59 0.63 6.46 -29.33
C ASN A 59 1.89 5.64 -29.00
N ILE A 60 2.07 5.23 -27.74
CA ILE A 60 3.16 4.34 -27.31
C ILE A 60 3.01 2.97 -27.98
N ARG A 61 1.79 2.40 -28.03
CA ARG A 61 1.52 1.14 -28.73
C ARG A 61 1.92 1.24 -30.19
N GLN A 62 1.51 2.29 -30.91
CA GLN A 62 1.85 2.47 -32.32
C GLN A 62 3.36 2.60 -32.52
N LYS A 63 4.04 3.39 -31.70
CA LYS A 63 5.49 3.60 -31.75
C LYS A 63 6.29 2.32 -31.55
N PHE A 64 5.93 1.51 -30.56
CA PHE A 64 6.73 0.35 -30.19
C PHE A 64 6.20 -0.98 -30.69
N PHE A 65 4.91 -1.09 -31.04
CA PHE A 65 4.25 -2.34 -31.44
C PHE A 65 3.54 -2.25 -32.80
N GLN A 66 3.58 -1.09 -33.48
CA GLN A 66 3.01 -0.86 -34.81
C GLN A 66 1.51 -1.16 -34.86
N ALA A 67 1.06 -2.14 -35.64
CA ALA A 67 -0.33 -2.63 -35.68
C ALA A 67 -0.62 -3.73 -34.64
N GLY A 68 0.39 -4.17 -33.89
CA GLY A 68 0.25 -5.23 -32.90
C GLY A 68 -0.24 -4.73 -31.53
N GLU A 69 -0.93 -5.61 -30.80
CA GLU A 69 -1.24 -5.43 -29.38
C GLU A 69 0.03 -5.21 -28.53
N MET A 70 -0.07 -4.33 -27.52
CA MET A 70 0.94 -4.09 -26.49
C MET A 70 0.96 -5.27 -25.51
N LYS A 71 1.71 -6.33 -25.84
CA LYS A 71 1.86 -7.51 -24.98
C LYS A 71 3.26 -7.65 -24.42
N SER A 72 3.39 -7.94 -23.13
CA SER A 72 4.66 -8.18 -22.44
C SER A 72 5.44 -9.33 -23.08
N SER A 73 4.72 -10.37 -23.51
CA SER A 73 5.27 -11.53 -24.24
C SER A 73 5.87 -11.19 -25.61
N LYS A 74 5.49 -10.06 -26.24
CA LYS A 74 6.11 -9.59 -27.50
C LYS A 74 7.43 -8.85 -27.29
N ILE A 75 7.69 -8.34 -26.08
CA ILE A 75 8.98 -7.74 -25.72
C ILE A 75 9.97 -8.82 -25.28
N LYS A 76 9.50 -9.89 -24.63
CA LYS A 76 10.33 -10.98 -24.06
C LYS A 76 11.45 -10.40 -23.17
N ASN A 77 12.70 -10.79 -23.44
CA ASN A 77 13.92 -10.37 -22.72
C ASN A 77 14.64 -9.20 -23.40
N ASN A 78 13.96 -8.41 -24.24
CA ASN A 78 14.52 -7.16 -24.74
C ASN A 78 14.37 -6.07 -23.66
N HIS A 79 15.24 -6.11 -22.65
CA HIS A 79 15.23 -5.20 -21.50
C HIS A 79 15.40 -3.74 -21.92
N LYS A 80 16.25 -3.45 -22.91
CA LYS A 80 16.43 -2.09 -23.47
C LYS A 80 15.12 -1.53 -24.03
N ARG A 81 14.42 -2.32 -24.87
CA ARG A 81 13.11 -1.92 -25.41
C ARG A 81 12.08 -1.72 -24.30
N ARG A 82 12.09 -2.58 -23.27
CA ARG A 82 11.21 -2.44 -22.09
C ARG A 82 11.48 -1.12 -21.36
N SER A 83 12.73 -0.80 -21.05
CA SER A 83 13.09 0.48 -20.42
C SER A 83 12.61 1.69 -21.22
N LEU A 84 12.76 1.68 -22.55
CA LEU A 84 12.29 2.76 -23.41
C LEU A 84 10.78 2.95 -23.31
N ILE A 85 10.00 1.85 -23.36
CA ILE A 85 8.54 1.91 -23.21
C ILE A 85 8.16 2.44 -21.83
N LEU A 86 8.78 1.94 -20.76
CA LEU A 86 8.49 2.39 -19.39
C LEU A 86 8.80 3.87 -19.18
N ASN A 87 9.88 4.39 -19.78
CA ASN A 87 10.22 5.81 -19.70
C ASN A 87 9.18 6.71 -20.40
N GLU A 88 8.52 6.23 -21.46
CA GLU A 88 7.45 6.98 -22.14
C GLU A 88 6.14 6.97 -21.35
N LEU A 89 5.96 5.98 -20.48
CA LEU A 89 4.83 5.92 -19.53
C LEU A 89 5.03 6.86 -18.33
N ASN A 90 6.26 7.32 -18.08
CA ASN A 90 6.57 8.17 -16.94
C ASN A 90 5.85 9.52 -17.06
N GLY A 91 5.15 9.92 -15.99
CA GLY A 91 4.41 11.19 -15.93
C GLY A 91 3.03 11.15 -16.59
N LEU A 92 2.56 9.99 -17.05
CA LEU A 92 1.17 9.80 -17.45
C LEU A 92 0.24 9.74 -16.23
N PRO A 93 -1.04 10.18 -16.33
CA PRO A 93 -1.94 10.30 -15.20
C PRO A 93 -2.59 8.95 -14.83
N PHE A 94 -1.77 7.96 -14.46
CA PHE A 94 -2.25 6.67 -13.99
C PHE A 94 -1.43 6.17 -12.81
N HIS A 95 -2.05 5.26 -12.07
CA HIS A 95 -1.44 4.61 -10.93
C HIS A 95 -1.54 3.10 -11.05
N ILE A 96 -0.64 2.40 -10.36
CA ILE A 96 -0.54 0.95 -10.35
C ILE A 96 -0.91 0.46 -8.96
N PHE A 97 -1.89 -0.44 -8.91
CA PHE A 97 -2.16 -1.27 -7.74
C PHE A 97 -1.98 -2.73 -8.11
N ALA A 98 -1.12 -3.46 -7.40
CA ALA A 98 -0.77 -4.81 -7.81
C ALA A 98 -0.64 -5.77 -6.62
N TYR A 99 -0.92 -7.04 -6.88
CA TYR A 99 -0.68 -8.16 -5.97
C TYR A 99 0.41 -9.05 -6.55
N VAL A 100 1.44 -9.34 -5.76
CA VAL A 100 2.47 -10.33 -6.05
C VAL A 100 2.22 -11.55 -5.19
N ILE A 101 1.76 -12.63 -5.82
CA ILE A 101 1.42 -13.88 -5.14
C ILE A 101 2.53 -14.91 -5.35
N ASP A 102 3.19 -15.32 -4.28
CA ASP A 102 4.14 -16.43 -4.29
C ASP A 102 3.40 -17.76 -4.16
N LYS A 103 3.24 -18.47 -5.29
CA LYS A 103 2.50 -19.74 -5.31
C LYS A 103 3.21 -20.85 -4.53
N ARG A 104 4.51 -20.75 -4.31
CA ARG A 104 5.30 -21.76 -3.57
C ARG A 104 4.94 -21.78 -2.08
N LYS A 105 4.37 -20.69 -1.58
CA LYS A 105 3.91 -20.55 -0.19
C LYS A 105 2.45 -20.93 0.00
N ILE A 106 1.74 -21.26 -1.08
CA ILE A 106 0.37 -21.75 -1.04
C ILE A 106 0.43 -23.26 -0.84
N SER A 107 -0.14 -23.76 0.25
CA SER A 107 -0.26 -25.21 0.41
C SER A 107 -1.24 -25.77 -0.64
N GLU A 108 -0.95 -26.93 -1.23
CA GLU A 108 -1.87 -27.62 -2.14
C GLU A 108 -3.24 -27.92 -1.48
N ASN A 109 -3.27 -27.88 -0.14
CA ASN A 109 -4.44 -28.10 0.71
C ASN A 109 -5.19 -26.81 1.09
N ALA A 110 -4.76 -25.62 0.65
CA ALA A 110 -5.40 -24.34 0.93
C ALA A 110 -6.79 -24.16 0.25
N GLY A 111 -7.39 -25.23 -0.29
CA GLY A 111 -8.68 -25.19 -0.99
C GLY A 111 -8.60 -24.69 -2.44
N ILE A 112 -7.40 -24.44 -2.96
CA ILE A 112 -7.16 -23.88 -4.30
C ILE A 112 -6.85 -24.99 -5.33
N ARG A 113 -7.40 -26.19 -5.14
CA ARG A 113 -7.12 -27.35 -6.00
C ARG A 113 -7.64 -27.20 -7.43
N TYR A 114 -8.64 -26.37 -7.66
CA TYR A 114 -9.27 -26.21 -8.97
C TYR A 114 -8.85 -24.90 -9.65
N LYS A 115 -8.50 -24.96 -10.93
CA LYS A 115 -8.10 -23.80 -11.76
C LYS A 115 -9.08 -22.63 -11.63
N ARG A 116 -10.39 -22.88 -11.72
CA ARG A 116 -11.42 -21.83 -11.59
C ARG A 116 -11.42 -21.16 -10.21
N THR A 117 -11.29 -21.96 -9.15
CA THR A 117 -11.22 -21.47 -7.77
C THR A 117 -9.94 -20.68 -7.53
N PHE A 118 -8.82 -21.10 -8.12
CA PHE A 118 -7.53 -20.38 -8.08
C PHE A 118 -7.67 -18.96 -8.61
N PHE A 119 -8.10 -18.79 -9.86
CA PHE A 119 -8.22 -17.45 -10.45
C PHE A 119 -9.24 -16.60 -9.69
N LYS A 120 -10.40 -17.18 -9.36
CA LYS A 120 -11.44 -16.48 -8.59
C LYS A 120 -10.93 -16.01 -7.23
N PHE A 121 -10.21 -16.86 -6.50
CA PHE A 121 -9.73 -16.54 -5.15
C PHE A 121 -8.64 -15.47 -5.19
N LEU A 122 -7.67 -15.59 -6.09
CA LEU A 122 -6.56 -14.65 -6.17
C LEU A 122 -6.98 -13.30 -6.73
N ASN A 123 -7.77 -13.25 -7.81
CA ASN A 123 -8.31 -12.00 -8.34
C ASN A 123 -9.18 -11.27 -7.31
N ARG A 124 -9.91 -12.03 -6.48
CA ARG A 124 -10.69 -11.45 -5.38
C ARG A 124 -9.85 -10.67 -4.37
N LEU A 125 -8.58 -11.06 -4.13
CA LEU A 125 -7.71 -10.31 -3.21
C LEU A 125 -7.59 -8.84 -3.64
N LEU A 126 -7.32 -8.62 -4.93
CA LEU A 126 -7.21 -7.29 -5.50
C LEU A 126 -8.57 -6.59 -5.58
N TYR A 127 -9.62 -7.29 -5.99
CA TYR A 127 -10.94 -6.68 -6.20
C TYR A 127 -11.60 -6.27 -4.89
N ASP A 128 -11.56 -7.13 -3.86
CA ASP A 128 -12.10 -6.79 -2.54
C ASP A 128 -11.40 -5.56 -1.97
N ASP A 129 -10.09 -5.41 -2.18
CA ASP A 129 -9.34 -4.23 -1.77
C ASP A 129 -9.76 -2.98 -2.56
N LEU A 130 -9.83 -3.07 -3.90
CA LEU A 130 -10.24 -1.94 -4.73
C LEU A 130 -11.66 -1.44 -4.40
N PHE A 131 -12.66 -2.33 -4.30
CA PHE A 131 -14.03 -1.95 -3.98
C PHE A 131 -14.21 -1.47 -2.53
N ARG A 132 -13.26 -1.77 -1.62
CA ARG A 132 -13.22 -1.19 -0.27
C ARG A 132 -12.62 0.20 -0.25
N THR A 133 -11.62 0.44 -1.11
CA THR A 133 -10.91 1.71 -1.21
C THR A 133 -11.74 2.76 -1.94
N PHE A 134 -12.35 2.41 -3.07
CA PHE A 134 -13.06 3.35 -3.93
C PHE A 134 -14.58 3.26 -3.74
N GLU A 135 -15.23 4.40 -3.51
CA GLU A 135 -16.69 4.49 -3.40
C GLU A 135 -17.37 4.22 -4.75
N GLN A 136 -16.88 4.85 -5.82
CA GLN A 136 -17.33 4.65 -7.20
C GLN A 136 -16.19 4.10 -8.05
N LEU A 137 -16.28 2.81 -8.40
CA LEU A 137 -15.27 2.08 -9.15
C LEU A 137 -15.90 1.38 -10.36
N ASN A 138 -15.35 1.65 -11.55
CA ASN A 138 -15.57 0.87 -12.75
C ASN A 138 -14.35 -0.02 -12.99
N LEU A 139 -14.50 -1.31 -12.70
CA LEU A 139 -13.43 -2.29 -12.86
C LEU A 139 -13.64 -3.10 -14.15
N GLU A 140 -12.64 -3.10 -15.01
CA GLU A 140 -12.59 -3.87 -16.25
C GLU A 140 -11.42 -4.86 -16.19
N ALA A 141 -11.70 -6.16 -16.30
CA ALA A 141 -10.66 -7.18 -16.38
C ALA A 141 -10.62 -7.81 -17.79
N ASP A 142 -9.47 -8.37 -18.19
CA ASP A 142 -9.39 -9.18 -19.40
C ASP A 142 -10.31 -10.41 -19.31
N GLU A 143 -10.79 -10.88 -20.45
CA GLU A 143 -11.60 -12.09 -20.53
C GLU A 143 -10.73 -13.34 -20.28
N TYR A 144 -11.07 -14.10 -19.25
CA TYR A 144 -10.47 -15.40 -19.00
C TYR A 144 -11.49 -16.44 -18.58
N GLY A 145 -11.26 -17.70 -18.96
CA GLY A 145 -12.19 -18.81 -18.73
C GLY A 145 -13.34 -18.84 -19.75
N ASN A 146 -14.45 -19.51 -19.39
CA ASN A 146 -15.64 -19.59 -20.25
C ASN A 146 -16.69 -18.53 -19.85
N LYS A 147 -17.64 -18.21 -20.74
CA LYS A 147 -18.69 -17.20 -20.49
C LYS A 147 -19.47 -17.44 -19.20
N GLU A 148 -19.83 -18.69 -18.92
CA GLU A 148 -20.52 -19.08 -17.68
C GLU A 148 -19.71 -18.76 -16.42
N PHE A 149 -18.38 -18.98 -16.44
CA PHE A 149 -17.50 -18.64 -15.33
C PHE A 149 -17.42 -17.12 -15.15
N MET A 150 -17.26 -16.37 -16.25
CA MET A 150 -17.21 -14.91 -16.22
C MET A 150 -18.53 -14.31 -15.69
N GLU A 151 -19.68 -14.82 -16.11
CA GLU A 151 -20.98 -14.40 -15.58
C GLU A 151 -21.17 -14.77 -14.11
N GLY A 152 -20.73 -15.95 -13.70
CA GLY A 152 -20.76 -16.38 -12.31
C GLY A 152 -19.83 -15.55 -11.42
N PHE A 153 -18.68 -15.13 -11.95
CA PHE A 153 -17.75 -14.26 -11.25
C PHE A 153 -18.27 -12.81 -11.17
N LYS A 154 -18.87 -12.29 -12.26
CA LYS A 154 -19.58 -11.00 -12.25
C LYS A 154 -20.65 -10.95 -11.17
N ARG A 155 -21.55 -11.95 -11.15
CA ARG A 155 -22.59 -12.08 -10.11
C ARG A 155 -21.98 -12.12 -8.71
N TYR A 156 -20.91 -12.89 -8.54
CA TYR A 156 -20.24 -13.01 -7.26
C TYR A 156 -19.61 -11.69 -6.79
N VAL A 157 -18.87 -10.98 -7.65
CA VAL A 157 -18.24 -9.69 -7.33
C VAL A 157 -19.30 -8.67 -6.96
N ASN A 158 -20.38 -8.58 -7.76
CA ASN A 158 -21.49 -7.68 -7.52
C ASN A 158 -22.24 -7.97 -6.20
N GLN A 159 -22.32 -9.23 -5.77
CA GLN A 159 -23.00 -9.60 -4.52
C GLN A 159 -22.13 -9.50 -3.26
N LYS A 160 -20.82 -9.72 -3.39
CA LYS A 160 -19.92 -9.87 -2.23
C LYS A 160 -18.92 -8.74 -2.04
N SER A 161 -18.62 -7.99 -3.09
CA SER A 161 -17.48 -7.05 -3.12
C SER A 161 -17.95 -5.61 -3.33
N ILE A 162 -19.06 -5.39 -4.05
CA ILE A 162 -19.67 -4.06 -4.21
C ILE A 162 -20.53 -3.74 -2.97
N PRO A 163 -20.23 -2.69 -2.20
CA PRO A 163 -21.02 -2.33 -1.02
C PRO A 163 -22.32 -1.60 -1.42
N ASP A 164 -23.46 -2.11 -0.94
CA ASP A 164 -24.81 -1.49 -0.91
C ASP A 164 -25.49 -1.07 -2.24
N LEU A 165 -26.84 -1.06 -2.21
CA LEU A 165 -27.76 -0.87 -3.36
C LEU A 165 -27.67 0.50 -4.06
N PHE A 166 -26.93 1.46 -3.50
CA PHE A 166 -26.85 2.86 -3.94
C PHE A 166 -25.49 3.22 -4.56
N ASN A 167 -24.61 2.24 -4.75
CA ASN A 167 -23.30 2.47 -5.36
C ASN A 167 -23.38 2.30 -6.88
N ASN A 168 -22.93 3.30 -7.63
CA ASN A 168 -22.79 3.26 -9.10
C ASN A 168 -21.54 2.48 -9.56
N SER A 169 -20.92 1.71 -8.67
CA SER A 169 -19.77 0.87 -9.00
C SER A 169 -20.17 -0.26 -9.95
N SER A 170 -19.37 -0.51 -10.97
CA SER A 170 -19.62 -1.55 -11.96
C SER A 170 -18.42 -2.46 -12.15
N PHE A 171 -18.69 -3.73 -12.48
CA PHE A 171 -17.67 -4.70 -12.82
C PHE A 171 -17.97 -5.32 -14.19
N GLY A 172 -17.01 -5.16 -15.09
CA GLY A 172 -17.05 -5.59 -16.47
C GLY A 172 -15.91 -6.53 -16.82
N PHE A 173 -16.12 -7.30 -17.89
CA PHE A 173 -15.05 -7.99 -18.60
C PHE A 173 -14.99 -7.37 -19.98
N ASN A 174 -13.78 -7.05 -20.43
CA ASN A 174 -13.54 -6.49 -21.75
C ASN A 174 -12.53 -7.35 -22.51
N ASN A 175 -12.75 -7.49 -23.81
CA ASN A 175 -11.80 -8.18 -24.68
C ASN A 175 -10.50 -7.35 -24.73
N SER A 176 -9.35 -7.91 -24.31
CA SER A 176 -8.06 -7.19 -24.31
C SER A 176 -7.67 -6.61 -25.68
N LYS A 177 -8.22 -7.13 -26.78
CA LYS A 177 -8.03 -6.54 -28.11
C LYS A 177 -8.65 -5.14 -28.25
N SER A 178 -9.71 -4.85 -27.51
CA SER A 178 -10.44 -3.57 -27.59
C SER A 178 -10.02 -2.56 -26.52
N SER A 179 -9.42 -2.98 -25.40
CA SER A 179 -8.99 -2.04 -24.34
C SER A 179 -7.47 -1.88 -24.29
N ILE A 180 -7.00 -0.70 -24.68
CA ILE A 180 -5.58 -0.34 -24.64
C ILE A 180 -5.01 -0.31 -23.21
N LEU A 181 -5.85 -0.01 -22.22
CA LEU A 181 -5.44 0.06 -20.81
C LEU A 181 -5.35 -1.32 -20.15
N VAL A 182 -6.14 -2.31 -20.62
CA VAL A 182 -5.92 -3.72 -20.25
C VAL A 182 -4.59 -4.23 -20.83
N GLN A 183 -4.25 -3.84 -22.06
CA GLN A 183 -2.93 -4.17 -22.62
C GLN A 183 -1.77 -3.51 -21.85
N LEU A 184 -1.98 -2.29 -21.34
CA LEU A 184 -1.02 -1.66 -20.43
C LEU A 184 -0.88 -2.47 -19.13
N ALA A 185 -1.98 -2.99 -18.58
CA ALA A 185 -1.94 -3.88 -17.41
C ALA A 185 -1.13 -5.16 -17.68
N ASP A 186 -1.30 -5.84 -18.84
CA ASP A 186 -0.48 -7.00 -19.26
C ASP A 186 1.02 -6.66 -19.27
N LEU A 187 1.37 -5.53 -19.91
CA LEU A 187 2.75 -5.07 -20.01
C LEU A 187 3.37 -4.90 -18.63
N LEU A 188 2.65 -4.26 -17.72
CA LEU A 188 3.11 -3.98 -16.36
C LEU A 188 3.15 -5.24 -15.49
N ALA A 189 2.15 -6.13 -15.59
CA ALA A 189 2.16 -7.43 -14.89
C ALA A 189 3.39 -8.26 -15.28
N GLY A 190 3.66 -8.39 -16.58
CA GLY A 190 4.86 -9.08 -17.05
C GLY A 190 6.18 -8.32 -16.78
N THR A 191 6.13 -7.02 -16.49
CA THR A 191 7.32 -6.25 -16.06
C THR A 191 7.61 -6.48 -14.60
N ILE A 192 6.59 -6.41 -13.74
CA ILE A 192 6.70 -6.73 -12.31
C ILE A 192 7.18 -8.17 -12.16
N ALA A 193 6.68 -9.13 -12.96
CA ALA A 193 7.14 -10.52 -12.95
C ALA A 193 8.66 -10.71 -13.07
N LYS A 194 9.36 -9.81 -13.77
CA LYS A 194 10.82 -9.86 -13.90
C LYS A 194 11.57 -9.58 -12.61
N GLY A 195 10.91 -9.09 -11.57
CA GLY A 195 11.46 -8.92 -10.23
C GLY A 195 11.19 -10.07 -9.27
N PHE A 196 10.32 -11.01 -9.63
CA PHE A 196 9.77 -11.99 -8.68
C PHE A 196 9.77 -13.42 -9.19
N ASP A 197 9.27 -13.63 -10.40
CA ASP A 197 9.12 -14.98 -10.93
C ASP A 197 10.50 -15.58 -11.26
N LYS A 198 10.81 -16.76 -10.70
CA LYS A 198 12.11 -17.43 -10.84
C LYS A 198 12.58 -17.55 -12.29
N LYS A 199 11.65 -17.68 -13.24
CA LYS A 199 11.96 -17.87 -14.67
C LYS A 199 12.02 -16.57 -15.47
N GLN A 200 11.48 -15.49 -14.92
CA GLN A 200 11.52 -14.16 -15.54
C GLN A 200 12.54 -13.22 -14.87
N LEU A 201 13.09 -13.63 -13.73
CA LEU A 201 13.97 -12.85 -12.87
C LEU A 201 15.15 -12.26 -13.64
N THR A 202 15.44 -10.98 -13.40
CA THR A 202 16.48 -10.23 -14.12
C THR A 202 17.00 -9.11 -13.23
N ASP A 203 18.31 -8.83 -13.30
CA ASP A 203 18.92 -7.76 -12.49
C ASP A 203 18.47 -6.36 -12.95
N GLU A 204 18.08 -6.23 -14.22
CA GLU A 204 17.52 -5.01 -14.81
C GLU A 204 16.18 -4.61 -14.21
N PHE A 205 15.53 -5.48 -13.41
CA PHE A 205 14.30 -5.12 -12.72
C PHE A 205 14.48 -3.90 -11.82
N GLN A 206 15.67 -3.68 -11.24
CA GLN A 206 15.94 -2.49 -10.44
C GLN A 206 15.71 -1.19 -11.24
N ILE A 207 16.07 -1.19 -12.52
CA ILE A 207 15.85 -0.05 -13.42
C ILE A 207 14.36 0.12 -13.71
N PHE A 208 13.65 -0.98 -13.99
CA PHE A 208 12.21 -0.94 -14.25
C PHE A 208 11.45 -0.45 -13.02
N ASN A 209 11.79 -0.97 -11.85
CA ASN A 209 11.16 -0.64 -10.58
C ASN A 209 11.32 0.84 -10.25
N LYS A 210 12.51 1.43 -10.48
CA LYS A 210 12.73 2.88 -10.27
C LYS A 210 11.84 3.76 -11.16
N ILE A 211 11.51 3.31 -12.37
CA ILE A 211 10.59 4.02 -13.27
C ILE A 211 9.14 3.85 -12.78
N LEU A 212 8.77 2.62 -12.43
CA LEU A 212 7.41 2.26 -12.02
C LEU A 212 7.04 2.79 -10.63
N GLU A 213 8.01 2.98 -9.73
CA GLU A 213 7.76 3.39 -8.34
C GLU A 213 6.88 4.64 -8.25
N LYS A 214 7.07 5.60 -9.16
CA LYS A 214 6.26 6.83 -9.21
C LYS A 214 4.79 6.60 -9.53
N HIS A 215 4.48 5.49 -10.20
CA HIS A 215 3.13 5.09 -10.54
C HIS A 215 2.56 4.08 -9.55
N ILE A 216 3.40 3.27 -8.88
CA ILE A 216 2.95 2.27 -7.91
C ILE A 216 2.44 2.96 -6.65
N ILE A 217 1.12 2.99 -6.51
CA ILE A 217 0.49 3.42 -5.26
C ILE A 217 0.63 2.34 -4.20
N ARG A 218 0.47 1.08 -4.60
CA ARG A 218 0.54 -0.05 -3.68
C ARG A 218 0.89 -1.35 -4.40
N LEU A 219 1.75 -2.14 -3.75
CA LEU A 219 2.13 -3.49 -4.17
C LEU A 219 1.96 -4.41 -2.95
N GLU A 220 0.99 -5.31 -3.03
CA GLU A 220 0.63 -6.24 -1.96
C GLU A 220 1.28 -7.60 -2.16
N TYR A 221 1.76 -8.21 -1.07
CA TYR A 221 2.35 -9.54 -1.10
C TYR A 221 1.41 -10.56 -0.51
N TRP A 222 1.24 -11.68 -1.21
CA TRP A 222 0.45 -12.78 -0.69
C TRP A 222 1.11 -14.14 -0.94
N PRO A 223 1.12 -15.07 0.03
CA PRO A 223 0.67 -14.91 1.41
C PRO A 223 1.47 -13.85 2.18
N LYS A 224 0.79 -13.17 3.10
CA LYS A 224 1.38 -12.16 3.99
C LYS A 224 2.37 -12.86 4.93
N ASP A 225 3.67 -12.60 4.75
CA ASP A 225 4.74 -13.19 5.54
C ASP A 225 5.83 -12.13 5.75
N TYR A 226 6.31 -11.99 6.98
CA TYR A 226 7.43 -11.09 7.29
C TYR A 226 8.68 -11.40 6.46
N LYS A 227 8.85 -12.67 6.05
CA LYS A 227 9.95 -13.10 5.18
C LYS A 227 9.93 -12.44 3.80
N ASN A 228 8.78 -11.95 3.34
CA ASN A 228 8.70 -11.17 2.10
C ASN A 228 9.47 -9.84 2.23
N PHE A 229 9.62 -9.33 3.45
CA PHE A 229 10.31 -8.09 3.76
C PHE A 229 11.75 -8.35 4.24
N LEU A 230 12.30 -9.55 4.01
CA LEU A 230 13.71 -9.81 4.27
C LEU A 230 14.47 -9.65 2.94
N VAL A 231 15.50 -8.81 2.94
CA VAL A 231 16.45 -8.74 1.82
C VAL A 231 17.19 -10.07 1.70
N ASN A 232 17.27 -10.63 0.50
CA ASN A 232 18.08 -11.82 0.25
C ASN A 232 19.56 -11.45 0.54
N PRO A 233 20.16 -12.03 1.58
CA PRO A 233 21.42 -11.55 2.15
C PRO A 233 22.59 -12.07 1.33
N GLN A 234 22.80 -11.51 0.13
CA GLN A 234 24.16 -11.52 -0.39
C GLN A 234 24.97 -10.51 0.44
N LYS A 235 25.55 -11.04 1.53
CA LYS A 235 26.68 -10.50 2.30
C LYS A 235 26.47 -9.11 2.92
N ASN A 236 25.75 -9.06 4.04
CA ASN A 236 26.10 -8.12 5.11
C ASN A 236 26.59 -8.93 6.30
N GLU A 237 27.91 -9.01 6.47
CA GLU A 237 28.59 -9.63 7.62
C GLU A 237 28.29 -8.88 8.95
N ASN A 238 27.54 -7.77 8.88
CA ASN A 238 27.17 -6.92 10.00
C ASN A 238 25.69 -7.05 10.43
N ASN A 239 24.98 -8.12 10.06
CA ASN A 239 23.62 -8.33 10.55
C ASN A 239 23.64 -8.40 12.09
N ARG A 240 23.12 -7.36 12.73
CA ARG A 240 23.01 -7.33 14.19
C ARG A 240 21.92 -8.32 14.59
N PRO A 241 22.13 -9.08 15.69
CA PRO A 241 21.27 -10.21 16.04
C PRO A 241 19.80 -9.86 16.27
N PHE A 242 19.48 -8.59 16.48
CA PHE A 242 18.12 -8.14 16.79
C PHE A 242 17.38 -7.46 15.64
N ASP A 243 18.05 -7.12 14.53
CA ASP A 243 17.39 -6.37 13.44
C ASP A 243 16.28 -7.21 12.78
N GLU A 244 16.53 -8.50 12.53
CA GLU A 244 15.49 -9.42 12.03
C GLU A 244 14.31 -9.53 13.02
N VAL A 245 14.59 -9.56 14.31
CA VAL A 245 13.55 -9.64 15.35
C VAL A 245 12.69 -8.38 15.36
N ILE A 246 13.31 -7.21 15.27
CA ILE A 246 12.62 -5.90 15.22
C ILE A 246 11.73 -5.83 13.99
N LEU A 247 12.30 -6.11 12.81
CA LEU A 247 11.58 -6.11 11.55
C LEU A 247 10.40 -7.09 11.56
N LYS A 248 10.65 -8.33 11.99
CA LYS A 248 9.63 -9.36 12.14
C LYS A 248 8.50 -8.89 13.05
N GLN A 249 8.83 -8.30 14.19
CA GLN A 249 7.83 -7.82 15.15
C GLN A 249 7.00 -6.67 14.58
N ALA A 250 7.65 -5.67 13.96
CA ALA A 250 6.97 -4.53 13.35
C ALA A 250 6.00 -4.95 12.24
N VAL A 251 6.45 -5.83 11.34
CA VAL A 251 5.63 -6.36 10.25
C VAL A 251 4.50 -7.22 10.79
N ASN A 252 4.75 -8.13 11.74
CA ASN A 252 3.71 -8.98 12.30
C ASN A 252 2.61 -8.17 12.97
N LEU A 253 2.95 -7.12 13.73
CA LEU A 253 1.96 -6.25 14.36
C LEU A 253 1.11 -5.52 13.30
N ALA A 254 1.73 -5.01 12.24
CA ALA A 254 1.02 -4.37 11.14
C ALA A 254 0.09 -5.35 10.40
N LEU A 255 0.57 -6.54 10.06
CA LEU A 255 -0.23 -7.57 9.37
C LEU A 255 -1.39 -8.04 10.23
N GLN A 256 -1.17 -8.31 11.52
CA GLN A 256 -2.22 -8.68 12.46
C GLN A 256 -3.29 -7.60 12.60
N TYR A 257 -2.88 -6.32 12.60
CA TYR A 257 -3.81 -5.20 12.61
C TYR A 257 -4.69 -5.19 11.36
N ILE A 258 -4.08 -5.32 10.18
CA ILE A 258 -4.80 -5.34 8.89
C ILE A 258 -5.77 -6.53 8.83
N ASP A 259 -5.36 -7.71 9.32
CA ASP A 259 -6.16 -8.92 9.24
C ASP A 259 -7.34 -8.94 10.24
N LYS A 260 -7.17 -8.37 11.44
CA LYS A 260 -8.23 -8.30 12.46
C LYS A 260 -9.38 -7.36 12.09
N THR A 261 -9.15 -6.41 11.20
CA THR A 261 -10.02 -5.24 10.96
C THR A 261 -10.97 -5.49 9.76
N GLY A 262 -11.34 -6.74 9.52
CA GLY A 262 -12.11 -7.17 8.34
C GLY A 262 -13.47 -6.45 8.15
N ASN A 263 -13.71 -5.96 6.93
CA ASN A 263 -14.97 -5.36 6.44
C ASN A 263 -15.55 -4.20 7.27
N ILE A 264 -14.68 -3.32 7.75
CA ILE A 264 -15.09 -2.14 8.52
C ILE A 264 -15.53 -1.00 7.59
N LYS A 265 -16.74 -0.45 7.84
CA LYS A 265 -17.28 0.74 7.15
C LYS A 265 -16.71 2.07 7.72
N ASP A 266 -15.97 2.02 8.82
CA ASP A 266 -15.31 3.19 9.42
C ASP A 266 -14.16 3.71 8.54
N ILE A 267 -14.28 4.96 8.14
CA ILE A 267 -13.34 5.68 7.28
C ILE A 267 -11.99 5.82 7.98
N GLU A 268 -11.96 6.10 9.28
CA GLU A 268 -10.70 6.29 9.99
C GLU A 268 -9.88 4.99 10.07
N GLU A 269 -10.56 3.85 10.23
CA GLU A 269 -9.89 2.55 10.19
C GLU A 269 -9.36 2.19 8.81
N LYS A 270 -10.11 2.52 7.75
CA LYS A 270 -9.59 2.36 6.38
C LYS A 270 -8.32 3.17 6.17
N ASP A 271 -8.26 4.40 6.69
CA ASP A 271 -7.07 5.25 6.60
C ASP A 271 -5.87 4.69 7.33
N ARG A 272 -6.10 4.15 8.53
CA ARG A 272 -5.07 3.44 9.31
C ARG A 272 -4.54 2.23 8.57
N ILE A 273 -5.41 1.39 8.03
CA ILE A 273 -5.04 0.21 7.23
C ILE A 273 -4.24 0.64 6.00
N ASP A 274 -4.70 1.66 5.30
CA ASP A 274 -4.08 2.08 4.06
C ASP A 274 -2.68 2.64 4.26
N PHE A 275 -2.48 3.39 5.34
CA PHE A 275 -1.17 3.86 5.75
C PHE A 275 -0.23 2.70 6.10
N LEU A 276 -0.69 1.70 6.86
CA LEU A 276 0.13 0.52 7.17
C LEU A 276 0.51 -0.27 5.92
N LYS A 277 -0.42 -0.47 5.00
CA LYS A 277 -0.15 -1.11 3.71
C LYS A 277 0.90 -0.34 2.91
N PHE A 278 0.83 0.99 2.92
CA PHE A 278 1.84 1.83 2.27
C PHE A 278 3.21 1.72 2.95
N LEU A 279 3.28 1.71 4.28
CA LEU A 279 4.55 1.50 4.98
C LEU A 279 5.14 0.11 4.69
N LEU A 280 4.33 -0.94 4.70
CA LEU A 280 4.76 -2.30 4.35
C LEU A 280 5.32 -2.34 2.92
N PHE A 281 4.62 -1.71 1.97
CA PHE A 281 5.11 -1.56 0.60
C PHE A 281 6.48 -0.88 0.54
N LYS A 282 6.67 0.22 1.27
CA LYS A 282 7.94 0.97 1.28
C LYS A 282 9.07 0.20 1.96
N VAL A 283 8.80 -0.54 3.05
CA VAL A 283 9.79 -1.43 3.67
C VAL A 283 10.26 -2.48 2.66
N TYR A 284 9.33 -3.10 1.93
CA TYR A 284 9.69 -4.08 0.92
C TYR A 284 10.63 -3.48 -0.14
N GLN A 285 10.31 -2.28 -0.64
CA GLN A 285 11.08 -1.63 -1.68
C GLN A 285 12.46 -1.17 -1.18
N ASN A 286 12.48 -0.48 -0.04
CA ASN A 286 13.69 0.04 0.56
C ASN A 286 13.58 0.08 2.09
N HIS A 287 14.00 -1.03 2.71
CA HIS A 287 13.94 -1.29 4.15
C HIS A 287 14.51 -0.14 5.00
N ASN A 288 15.53 0.57 4.53
CA ASN A 288 16.23 1.56 5.33
C ASN A 288 15.64 2.98 5.23
N GLU A 289 14.72 3.23 4.29
CA GLU A 289 14.30 4.59 3.96
C GLU A 289 13.14 5.07 4.84
N TYR A 290 13.25 6.32 5.30
CA TYR A 290 12.14 7.06 5.91
C TYR A 290 11.32 7.73 4.83
N ILE A 291 10.00 7.77 5.01
CA ILE A 291 9.09 8.40 4.06
C ILE A 291 8.57 9.70 4.65
N TYR A 292 8.74 10.80 3.93
CA TYR A 292 8.26 12.10 4.39
C TYR A 292 6.73 12.14 4.50
N ALA A 293 6.22 12.95 5.42
CA ALA A 293 4.78 13.10 5.66
C ALA A 293 4.03 13.53 4.39
N HIS A 294 4.58 14.44 3.60
CA HIS A 294 3.94 14.90 2.37
C HIS A 294 3.82 13.79 1.32
N GLU A 295 4.84 12.93 1.17
CA GLU A 295 4.81 11.80 0.24
C GLU A 295 3.75 10.77 0.67
N ILE A 296 3.65 10.49 1.98
CA ILE A 296 2.59 9.63 2.52
C ILE A 296 1.21 10.25 2.22
N LEU A 297 1.04 11.55 2.47
CA LEU A 297 -0.22 12.24 2.21
C LEU A 297 -0.56 12.26 0.72
N ASP A 298 0.41 12.44 -0.17
CA ASP A 298 0.19 12.40 -1.61
C ASP A 298 -0.27 11.00 -2.05
N ASN A 299 0.38 9.94 -1.56
CA ASN A 299 -0.03 8.56 -1.83
C ASN A 299 -1.44 8.25 -1.30
N LEU A 300 -1.72 8.62 -0.05
CA LEU A 300 -3.03 8.38 0.55
C LEU A 300 -4.12 9.18 -0.16
N ASN A 301 -3.87 10.46 -0.49
CA ASN A 301 -4.87 11.29 -1.15
C ASN A 301 -5.07 10.94 -2.63
N ALA A 302 -4.10 10.29 -3.29
CA ALA A 302 -4.23 9.86 -4.68
C ALA A 302 -5.39 8.87 -4.91
N ILE A 303 -5.72 8.07 -3.89
CA ILE A 303 -6.78 7.04 -3.95
C ILE A 303 -8.07 7.43 -3.23
N ARG A 304 -8.20 8.68 -2.78
CA ARG A 304 -9.33 9.12 -1.95
C ARG A 304 -10.12 10.25 -2.59
N ASN A 305 -11.40 10.29 -2.25
CA ASN A 305 -12.33 11.35 -2.62
C ASN A 305 -12.31 12.54 -1.63
N TYR A 306 -11.70 12.36 -0.45
CA TYR A 306 -11.50 13.41 0.55
C TYR A 306 -10.00 13.56 0.85
N LYS A 307 -9.61 14.77 1.25
CA LYS A 307 -8.22 15.10 1.51
C LYS A 307 -7.87 14.95 2.99
N ILE A 308 -6.93 14.05 3.28
CA ILE A 308 -6.26 13.95 4.57
C ILE A 308 -5.25 15.09 4.68
N ASN A 309 -5.31 15.83 5.79
CA ASN A 309 -4.31 16.86 6.13
C ASN A 309 -3.30 16.33 7.17
N GLU A 310 -2.22 17.08 7.36
CA GLU A 310 -1.12 16.65 8.22
C GLU A 310 -1.50 16.51 9.71
N HIS A 311 -2.39 17.38 10.21
CA HIS A 311 -2.87 17.27 11.60
C HIS A 311 -3.66 15.97 11.79
N TYR A 312 -4.64 15.71 10.94
CA TYR A 312 -5.43 14.48 10.96
C TYR A 312 -4.55 13.23 10.83
N PHE A 313 -3.59 13.25 9.91
CA PHE A 313 -2.65 12.15 9.74
C PHE A 313 -1.87 11.86 11.02
N ARG A 314 -1.37 12.90 11.70
CA ARG A 314 -0.65 12.73 12.98
C ARG A 314 -1.58 12.23 14.10
N SER A 315 -2.74 12.86 14.29
CA SER A 315 -3.60 12.61 15.46
C SER A 315 -4.49 11.37 15.34
N ASN A 316 -5.04 11.10 14.16
CA ASN A 316 -6.08 10.08 13.97
C ASN A 316 -5.51 8.81 13.33
N ILE A 317 -4.38 8.90 12.63
CA ILE A 317 -3.72 7.75 12.01
C ILE A 317 -2.50 7.34 12.84
N VAL A 318 -1.43 8.14 12.86
CA VAL A 318 -0.16 7.74 13.48
C VAL A 318 -0.29 7.51 14.98
N SER A 319 -0.82 8.49 15.73
CA SER A 319 -0.97 8.36 17.19
C SER A 319 -1.88 7.18 17.56
N LYS A 320 -3.02 7.02 16.89
CA LYS A 320 -3.95 5.91 17.16
C LYS A 320 -3.37 4.54 16.86
N LEU A 321 -2.55 4.41 15.82
CA LEU A 321 -1.84 3.16 15.55
C LEU A 321 -0.83 2.84 16.67
N ARG A 322 -0.10 3.84 17.16
CA ARG A 322 0.82 3.70 18.30
C ARG A 322 0.12 3.38 19.60
N ASP A 323 -1.00 4.03 19.89
CA ASP A 323 -1.84 3.76 21.06
C ASP A 323 -2.31 2.28 21.08
N LYS A 324 -2.49 1.69 19.89
CA LYS A 324 -2.84 0.28 19.71
C LYS A 324 -1.62 -0.67 19.69
N GLY A 325 -0.43 -0.16 20.00
CA GLY A 325 0.81 -0.94 20.15
C GLY A 325 1.56 -1.23 18.86
N LEU A 326 1.26 -0.55 17.75
CA LEU A 326 1.98 -0.75 16.49
C LEU A 326 3.29 0.02 16.49
N LEU A 327 4.34 -0.63 15.97
CA LEU A 327 5.68 -0.05 15.89
C LEU A 327 5.81 0.81 14.63
N ILE A 328 5.75 2.13 14.81
CA ILE A 328 5.96 3.12 13.75
C ILE A 328 7.07 4.05 14.23
N ALA A 329 8.24 3.98 13.59
CA ALA A 329 9.36 4.87 13.86
C ALA A 329 9.09 6.25 13.25
N SER A 330 9.47 7.30 13.98
CA SER A 330 9.47 8.67 13.47
C SER A 330 10.82 9.30 13.65
N SER A 331 11.25 10.04 12.63
CA SER A 331 12.41 10.92 12.68
C SER A 331 12.06 12.27 12.03
N ASN A 332 13.01 13.20 12.02
CA ASN A 332 12.91 14.41 11.21
C ASN A 332 12.82 14.13 9.69
N LYS A 333 13.12 12.89 9.26
CA LYS A 333 12.99 12.42 7.87
C LYS A 333 11.64 11.78 7.57
N GLY A 334 10.73 11.68 8.55
CA GLY A 334 9.38 11.16 8.36
C GLY A 334 9.10 9.86 9.12
N TYR A 335 8.41 8.91 8.48
CA TYR A 335 7.89 7.69 9.11
C TYR A 335 8.35 6.43 8.38
N LYS A 336 8.51 5.34 9.13
CA LYS A 336 8.71 3.98 8.59
C LYS A 336 8.29 2.92 9.62
N LEU A 337 8.14 1.67 9.19
CA LEU A 337 8.21 0.55 10.14
C LEU A 337 9.68 0.32 10.50
N PRO A 338 10.02 0.15 11.78
CA PRO A 338 11.40 -0.06 12.19
C PRO A 338 11.90 -1.40 11.66
N THR A 339 13.09 -1.34 11.06
CA THR A 339 13.83 -2.48 10.50
C THR A 339 15.07 -2.84 11.32
N CYS A 340 15.57 -1.90 12.13
CA CYS A 340 16.73 -2.10 12.99
C CYS A 340 16.60 -1.29 14.30
N ILE A 341 17.57 -1.46 15.19
CA ILE A 341 17.59 -0.78 16.49
C ILE A 341 17.74 0.75 16.36
N GLU A 342 18.47 1.24 15.35
CA GLU A 342 18.62 2.67 15.08
C GLU A 342 17.28 3.36 14.83
N ASP A 343 16.36 2.70 14.09
CA ASP A 343 15.03 3.26 13.82
C ASP A 343 14.23 3.47 15.12
N LEU A 344 14.42 2.59 16.10
CA LEU A 344 13.81 2.72 17.42
C LEU A 344 14.46 3.85 18.23
N TYR A 345 15.79 3.99 18.15
CA TYR A 345 16.49 5.11 18.79
C TYR A 345 16.11 6.46 18.17
N ASP A 346 15.95 6.56 16.85
CA ASP A 346 15.47 7.77 16.19
C ASP A 346 14.12 8.21 16.77
N PHE A 347 13.19 7.27 16.96
CA PHE A 347 11.90 7.54 17.57
C PHE A 347 12.01 8.00 19.04
N VAL A 348 12.81 7.32 19.86
CA VAL A 348 13.04 7.68 21.26
C VAL A 348 13.71 9.05 21.37
N ASN A 349 14.71 9.34 20.54
CA ASN A 349 15.42 10.61 20.49
C ASN A 349 14.49 11.75 20.10
N LEU A 350 13.71 11.59 19.02
CA LEU A 350 12.74 12.60 18.58
C LEU A 350 11.69 12.88 19.66
N THR A 351 11.19 11.82 20.31
CA THR A 351 10.23 11.94 21.41
C THR A 351 10.86 12.66 22.62
N SER A 352 12.10 12.31 22.96
CA SER A 352 12.84 12.88 24.07
C SER A 352 13.07 14.38 23.92
N LEU A 353 13.29 14.87 22.69
CA LEU A 353 13.41 16.30 22.39
C LEU A 353 12.15 17.09 22.77
N ASN A 354 10.99 16.45 22.86
CA ASN A 354 9.74 17.09 23.27
C ASN A 354 9.41 16.85 24.73
N ILE A 355 9.56 15.62 25.23
CA ILE A 355 9.21 15.26 26.61
C ILE A 355 10.07 16.04 27.62
N HIS A 356 11.40 16.09 27.43
CA HIS A 356 12.27 16.74 28.42
C HIS A 356 11.95 18.23 28.58
N PRO A 357 11.80 19.04 27.51
CA PRO A 357 11.37 20.43 27.65
C PRO A 357 9.99 20.59 28.26
N MET A 358 9.04 19.69 27.98
CA MET A 358 7.69 19.76 28.58
C MET A 358 7.73 19.53 30.09
N ILE A 359 8.43 18.49 30.56
CA ILE A 359 8.61 18.23 31.98
C ILE A 359 9.33 19.39 32.66
N GLN A 360 10.38 19.95 32.06
CA GLN A 360 11.08 21.12 32.59
C GLN A 360 10.18 22.35 32.69
N ARG A 361 9.32 22.61 31.70
CA ARG A 361 8.37 23.74 31.72
C ARG A 361 7.35 23.59 32.85
N ILE A 362 6.79 22.39 33.03
CA ILE A 362 5.85 22.10 34.13
C ILE A 362 6.56 22.25 35.47
N THR A 363 7.77 21.73 35.60
CA THR A 363 8.60 21.83 36.82
C THR A 363 8.83 23.28 37.20
N LYS A 364 9.31 24.11 36.25
CA LYS A 364 9.53 25.54 36.49
C LYS A 364 8.25 26.27 36.89
N CYS A 365 7.13 25.96 36.23
CA CYS A 365 5.83 26.55 36.57
C CYS A 365 5.43 26.21 38.02
N ARG A 366 5.51 24.91 38.39
CA ARG A 366 5.21 24.43 39.74
C ARG A 366 6.10 25.11 40.78
N ASP A 367 7.40 25.17 40.54
CA ASP A 367 8.37 25.76 41.47
C ASP A 367 8.11 27.26 41.70
N GLN A 368 7.73 28.00 40.65
CA GLN A 368 7.38 29.42 40.79
C GLN A 368 6.11 29.62 41.62
N ILE A 369 5.09 28.78 41.45
CA ILE A 369 3.85 28.86 42.24
C ILE A 369 4.10 28.45 43.69
N LEU A 370 4.84 27.37 43.93
CA LEU A 370 5.25 26.97 45.28
C LEU A 370 6.03 28.08 45.97
N LEU A 371 7.00 28.70 45.30
CA LEU A 371 7.77 29.81 45.86
C LEU A 371 6.88 31.02 46.18
N ALA A 372 6.02 31.45 45.24
CA ALA A 372 5.16 32.61 45.41
C ALA A 372 4.08 32.42 46.50
N THR A 373 3.70 31.17 46.77
CA THR A 373 2.68 30.81 47.76
C THR A 373 3.27 30.24 49.05
N ASN A 374 4.59 30.27 49.22
CA ASN A 374 5.28 29.67 50.37
C ASN A 374 4.88 28.21 50.63
N ASN A 375 4.78 27.43 49.54
CA ASN A 375 4.36 26.03 49.48
C ASN A 375 2.89 25.74 49.83
N GLU A 376 2.02 26.75 49.90
CA GLU A 376 0.60 26.53 50.17
C GLU A 376 -0.15 25.93 48.98
N ILE A 377 0.30 26.20 47.74
CA ILE A 377 -0.36 25.72 46.52
C ILE A 377 0.62 24.93 45.67
N ASP A 378 0.35 23.63 45.51
CA ASP A 378 0.98 22.78 44.50
C ASP A 378 0.01 22.53 43.33
N ILE A 379 0.37 23.05 42.15
CA ILE A 379 -0.45 22.92 40.94
C ILE A 379 -0.62 21.48 40.46
N LEU A 380 0.18 20.54 40.96
CA LEU A 380 0.11 19.13 40.63
C LEU A 380 -0.55 18.26 41.72
N ASP A 381 -1.14 18.86 42.76
CA ASP A 381 -1.64 18.09 43.91
C ASP A 381 -2.97 17.36 43.67
N LYS A 382 -3.70 17.74 42.62
CA LYS A 382 -4.96 17.05 42.26
C LYS A 382 -4.69 15.63 41.79
N GLU A 383 -5.59 14.70 42.13
CA GLU A 383 -5.50 13.28 41.74
C GLU A 383 -5.29 13.08 40.23
N GLU A 384 -5.93 13.89 39.39
CA GLU A 384 -5.80 13.85 37.92
C GLU A 384 -4.36 14.09 37.42
N TYR A 385 -3.47 14.64 38.25
CA TYR A 385 -2.08 14.96 37.90
C TYR A 385 -1.04 14.07 38.60
N GLU A 386 -1.46 13.02 39.30
CA GLU A 386 -0.58 12.18 40.11
C GLU A 386 0.62 11.61 39.32
N ASP A 387 0.37 11.13 38.09
CA ASP A 387 1.43 10.59 37.23
C ASP A 387 2.43 11.67 36.77
N ILE A 388 1.94 12.86 36.45
CA ILE A 388 2.79 14.00 36.08
C ILE A 388 3.62 14.45 37.28
N LYS A 389 3.01 14.48 38.47
CA LYS A 389 3.69 14.78 39.74
C LYS A 389 4.84 13.81 40.00
N LYS A 390 4.58 12.49 39.89
CA LYS A 390 5.61 11.43 40.02
C LYS A 390 6.78 11.65 39.05
N ILE A 391 6.50 11.91 37.77
CA ILE A 391 7.55 12.14 36.76
C ILE A 391 8.38 13.38 37.09
N VAL A 392 7.72 14.49 37.45
CA VAL A 392 8.40 15.74 37.83
C VAL A 392 9.26 15.54 39.08
N ASP A 393 8.74 14.88 40.11
CA ASP A 393 9.46 14.64 41.36
C ASP A 393 10.70 13.75 41.14
N LEU A 394 10.58 12.70 40.33
CA LEU A 394 11.72 11.86 39.93
C LEU A 394 12.76 12.64 39.12
N SER A 395 12.32 13.54 38.23
CA SER A 395 13.22 14.34 37.40
C SER A 395 14.05 15.35 38.20
N LYS A 396 13.57 15.81 39.35
CA LYS A 396 14.30 16.70 40.26
C LYS A 396 15.50 16.03 40.95
N GLY A 397 15.51 14.70 41.06
CA GLY A 397 16.61 13.93 41.66
C GLY A 397 17.77 13.62 40.71
N LEU A 398 17.70 14.06 39.45
CA LEU A 398 18.68 13.77 38.39
C LEU A 398 19.52 15.00 37.97
N GLY A 399 19.41 16.11 38.72
CA GLY A 399 20.11 17.38 38.47
C GLY A 399 21.30 17.61 39.38
#